data_AF-A0A841JT54-F1
#
_entry.id   AF-A0A841JT54-F1
#
_cell.length_a   1.000
_cell.length_b   1.000
_cell.length_c   1.000
_cell.angle_alpha   90.00
_cell.angle_beta   90.00
_cell.angle_gamma   90.00
#
_symmetry.space_group_name_H-M   'P 1'
#
loop_
_entity.id
_entity.type
_entity.pdbx_description
1 polymer ?
#
loop_
_entity_poly.entity_id
_entity_poly.type
_entity_poly.pdbx_seq_one_letter_code
_entity_poly.pdbx_strand_id
1 'polypeptide(L)'
;MSKADEVIRYVRRTYVEPALEGGHRIIKIRAGDVHKALQLNNRVPSVCQALLSQRFLDQNSLELVEKHGPPSGSSTTMVFTYRLHRDAKSSTSRNGHSGSDSQPSLLLSLRGAGKELFAKLGGGETLLQEERRRWNTDTAPLSRRKA
;
A
#
# COMPACT_ATOMS: atom_id res chain seq x y z
N MET A 1 2.68 -17.57 -20.93
CA MET A 1 1.79 -17.42 -19.75
C MET A 1 2.44 -18.14 -18.58
N SER A 2 2.57 -17.48 -17.42
CA SER A 2 3.16 -18.14 -16.24
C SER A 2 2.15 -19.10 -15.61
N LYS A 3 2.60 -20.26 -15.11
CA LYS A 3 1.75 -21.20 -14.35
C LYS A 3 1.15 -20.53 -13.11
N ALA A 4 1.82 -19.52 -12.56
CA ALA A 4 1.28 -18.71 -11.47
C ALA A 4 0.04 -17.90 -11.90
N ASP A 5 0.03 -17.37 -13.13
CA ASP A 5 -1.12 -16.62 -13.65
C ASP A 5 -2.34 -17.52 -13.85
N GLU A 6 -2.11 -18.78 -14.25
CA GLU A 6 -3.14 -19.80 -14.41
C GLU A 6 -3.80 -20.15 -13.07
N VAL A 7 -2.97 -20.36 -12.03
CA VAL A 7 -3.45 -20.55 -10.65
C VAL A 7 -4.29 -19.36 -10.19
N ILE A 8 -3.79 -18.13 -10.39
CA ILE A 8 -4.50 -16.89 -10.01
C ILE A 8 -5.86 -16.80 -10.69
N ARG A 9 -5.93 -17.07 -12.00
CA ARG A 9 -7.17 -17.02 -12.77
C ARG A 9 -8.18 -18.07 -12.30
N TYR A 10 -7.72 -19.29 -12.06
CA TYR A 10 -8.57 -20.38 -11.59
C TYR A 10 -9.14 -20.09 -10.20
N VAL A 11 -8.29 -19.64 -9.27
CA VAL A 11 -8.69 -19.32 -7.89
C VAL A 11 -9.70 -18.18 -7.87
N ARG A 12 -9.48 -17.14 -8.70
CA ARG A 12 -10.40 -16.02 -8.81
C ARG A 12 -11.80 -16.48 -9.24
N ARG A 13 -11.88 -17.23 -10.33
CA ARG A 13 -13.16 -17.68 -10.90
C ARG A 13 -13.91 -18.65 -9.98
N THR A 14 -13.18 -19.51 -9.29
CA THR A 14 -13.79 -20.60 -8.52
C THR A 14 -14.09 -20.22 -7.07
N TYR A 15 -13.31 -19.31 -6.46
CA TYR A 15 -13.44 -18.97 -5.04
C TYR A 15 -13.78 -17.50 -4.81
N VAL A 16 -13.16 -16.57 -5.54
CA VAL A 16 -13.31 -15.13 -5.28
C VAL A 16 -14.64 -14.60 -5.83
N GLU A 17 -14.97 -14.93 -7.08
CA GLU A 17 -16.23 -14.52 -7.73
C GLU A 17 -17.47 -14.99 -6.97
N PRO A 18 -17.63 -16.28 -6.63
CA PRO A 18 -18.81 -16.73 -5.87
C PRO A 18 -18.86 -16.19 -4.44
N ALA A 19 -17.71 -15.93 -3.81
CA ALA A 19 -17.69 -15.31 -2.49
C ALA A 19 -18.12 -13.85 -2.52
N LEU A 20 -17.79 -13.12 -3.59
CA LEU A 20 -18.22 -11.76 -3.81
C LEU A 20 -19.73 -11.69 -4.09
N GLU A 21 -20.24 -12.58 -4.94
CA GLU A 21 -21.68 -12.72 -5.21
C GLU A 21 -22.48 -13.10 -3.96
N GLY A 22 -21.95 -14.01 -3.15
CA GLY A 22 -22.53 -14.41 -1.85
C GLY A 22 -22.37 -13.38 -0.73
N GLY A 23 -21.66 -12.28 -0.95
CA GLY A 23 -21.42 -11.24 0.05
C GLY A 23 -20.53 -11.68 1.22
N HIS A 24 -19.78 -12.77 1.07
CA HIS A 24 -18.87 -13.27 2.10
C HIS A 24 -17.61 -12.41 2.19
N ARG A 25 -17.32 -11.90 3.39
CA ARG A 25 -16.14 -11.05 3.64
C ARG A 25 -14.86 -11.86 3.88
N ILE A 26 -14.96 -13.16 4.08
CA ILE A 26 -13.85 -14.04 4.44
C ILE A 26 -13.93 -15.30 3.60
N ILE A 27 -12.83 -15.66 2.93
CA ILE A 27 -12.69 -16.91 2.18
C ILE A 27 -11.53 -17.73 2.73
N LYS A 28 -11.73 -19.05 2.78
CA LYS A 28 -10.69 -20.00 3.16
C LYS A 28 -10.35 -20.83 1.93
N ILE A 29 -9.09 -20.82 1.54
CA ILE A 29 -8.61 -21.53 0.35
C ILE A 29 -7.53 -22.50 0.79
N ARG A 30 -7.73 -23.79 0.48
CA ARG A 30 -6.73 -24.83 0.73
C ARG A 30 -5.86 -25.03 -0.50
N ALA A 31 -4.55 -25.00 -0.31
CA ALA A 31 -3.57 -25.18 -1.39
C ALA A 31 -3.70 -26.56 -2.08
N GLY A 32 -4.05 -27.61 -1.33
CA GLY A 32 -4.25 -28.96 -1.86
C GLY A 32 -5.43 -29.07 -2.82
N ASP A 33 -6.50 -28.31 -2.61
CA ASP A 33 -7.69 -28.36 -3.47
C ASP A 33 -7.42 -27.65 -4.79
N VAL A 34 -6.72 -26.51 -4.75
CA VAL A 34 -6.24 -25.79 -5.94
C VAL A 34 -5.24 -26.64 -6.73
N HIS A 35 -4.32 -27.32 -6.04
CA HIS A 35 -3.34 -28.20 -6.66
C HIS A 35 -3.98 -29.40 -7.36
N LYS A 36 -4.96 -30.06 -6.71
CA LYS A 36 -5.73 -31.17 -7.30
C LYS A 36 -6.53 -30.71 -8.52
N ALA A 37 -7.18 -29.56 -8.43
CA ALA A 37 -8.01 -29.03 -9.51
C ALA A 37 -7.19 -28.69 -10.77
N LEU A 38 -5.96 -28.20 -10.61
CA LEU A 38 -5.09 -27.85 -11.73
C LEU A 38 -4.18 -29.01 -12.18
N GLN A 39 -4.25 -30.19 -11.52
CA GLN A 39 -3.39 -31.35 -11.76
C GLN A 39 -1.91 -30.98 -11.98
N LEU A 40 -1.42 -29.99 -11.22
CA LEU A 40 -0.08 -29.47 -11.43
C LEU A 40 0.94 -30.51 -10.97
N ASN A 41 1.72 -31.07 -11.88
CA ASN A 41 2.65 -32.15 -11.54
C ASN A 41 3.78 -31.64 -10.62
N ASN A 42 3.77 -32.06 -9.34
CA ASN A 42 4.80 -31.80 -8.30
C ASN A 42 5.21 -30.32 -8.09
N ARG A 43 4.25 -29.39 -8.13
CA ARG A 43 4.51 -27.94 -7.95
C ARG A 43 3.61 -27.25 -6.91
N VAL A 44 3.41 -27.90 -5.76
CA VAL A 44 2.77 -27.30 -4.58
C VAL A 44 3.39 -25.95 -4.18
N PRO A 45 4.74 -25.77 -4.10
CA PRO A 45 5.31 -24.47 -3.74
C PRO A 45 5.00 -23.35 -4.74
N SER A 46 4.83 -23.68 -6.03
CA SER A 46 4.42 -22.69 -7.04
C SER A 46 2.99 -22.19 -6.81
N VAL A 47 2.10 -23.05 -6.28
CA VAL A 47 0.73 -22.67 -5.92
C VAL A 47 0.74 -21.78 -4.69
N CYS A 48 1.48 -22.16 -3.64
CA CYS A 48 1.63 -21.31 -2.45
C CYS A 48 2.22 -19.94 -2.79
N GLN A 49 3.24 -19.89 -3.64
CA GLN A 49 3.85 -18.62 -4.07
C GLN A 49 2.88 -17.77 -4.90
N ALA A 50 2.05 -18.38 -5.75
CA ALA A 50 1.00 -17.66 -6.49
C ALA A 50 -0.06 -17.09 -5.55
N LEU A 51 -0.51 -17.87 -4.56
CA LEU A 51 -1.47 -17.48 -3.53
C LEU A 51 -0.94 -16.40 -2.56
N LEU A 52 0.37 -16.36 -2.34
CA LEU A 52 1.07 -15.34 -1.55
C LEU A 52 1.49 -14.12 -2.36
N SER A 53 1.39 -14.18 -3.69
CA SER A 53 1.90 -13.10 -4.55
C SER A 53 1.09 -11.81 -4.34
N GLN A 54 1.79 -10.67 -4.28
CA GLN A 54 1.14 -9.36 -4.23
C GLN A 54 0.21 -9.15 -5.43
N ARG A 55 0.57 -9.69 -6.60
CA ARG A 55 -0.28 -9.64 -7.80
C ARG A 55 -1.66 -10.25 -7.56
N PHE A 56 -1.75 -11.38 -6.85
CA PHE A 56 -3.03 -12.00 -6.51
C PHE A 56 -3.84 -11.15 -5.53
N LEU A 57 -3.18 -10.62 -4.50
CA LEU A 57 -3.80 -9.78 -3.47
C LEU A 57 -4.34 -8.47 -4.06
N ASP A 58 -3.54 -7.79 -4.88
CA ASP A 58 -3.88 -6.51 -5.50
C ASP A 58 -4.98 -6.65 -6.55
N GLN A 59 -4.89 -7.66 -7.43
CA GLN A 59 -5.88 -7.86 -8.50
C GLN A 59 -7.28 -8.16 -7.97
N ASN A 60 -7.36 -8.80 -6.80
CA ASN A 60 -8.62 -9.25 -6.22
C ASN A 60 -9.02 -8.46 -4.96
N SER A 61 -8.24 -7.43 -4.58
CA SER A 61 -8.40 -6.65 -3.34
C SER A 61 -8.59 -7.54 -2.10
N LEU A 62 -7.75 -8.57 -2.00
CA LEU A 62 -7.74 -9.54 -0.92
C LEU A 62 -6.63 -9.20 0.07
N GLU A 63 -6.93 -9.36 1.35
CA GLU A 63 -5.92 -9.32 2.42
C GLU A 63 -5.73 -10.73 2.98
N LEU A 64 -4.49 -11.20 3.05
CA LEU A 64 -4.18 -12.44 3.76
C LEU A 64 -4.28 -12.18 5.27
N VAL A 65 -5.27 -12.81 5.91
CA VAL A 65 -5.48 -12.70 7.36
C VAL A 65 -4.62 -13.71 8.09
N GLU A 66 -4.61 -14.94 7.59
CA GLU A 66 -3.98 -16.03 8.30
C GLU A 66 -3.51 -17.11 7.33
N LYS A 67 -2.36 -17.70 7.65
CA LYS A 67 -1.86 -18.91 7.01
C LYS A 67 -1.82 -20.01 8.07
N HIS A 68 -2.53 -21.10 7.83
CA HIS A 68 -2.56 -22.24 8.73
C HIS A 68 -2.00 -23.47 8.02
N GLY A 69 -0.94 -24.08 8.56
CA GLY A 69 -0.33 -25.27 7.98
C GLY A 69 0.91 -25.73 8.74
N PRO A 70 1.39 -26.96 8.45
CA PRO A 70 2.60 -27.49 9.07
C PRO A 70 3.81 -26.58 8.78
N PRO A 71 4.79 -26.49 9.70
CA PRO A 71 5.89 -25.53 9.67
C PRO A 71 6.77 -25.63 8.41
N SER A 72 6.64 -26.70 7.64
CA SER A 72 7.34 -26.94 6.38
C SER A 72 6.94 -26.00 5.24
N GLY A 73 5.84 -25.22 5.36
CA GLY A 73 5.47 -24.15 4.41
C GLY A 73 5.19 -24.55 2.95
N SER A 74 5.19 -25.86 2.66
CA SER A 74 5.19 -26.42 1.30
C SER A 74 4.34 -27.69 1.19
N SER A 75 3.24 -27.77 1.94
CA SER A 75 2.35 -28.94 1.96
C SER A 75 0.94 -28.63 1.45
N THR A 76 0.29 -29.65 0.89
CA THR A 76 -1.11 -29.62 0.38
C THR A 76 -2.15 -29.35 1.47
N THR A 77 -1.77 -29.35 2.74
CA THR A 77 -2.63 -29.03 3.89
C THR A 77 -2.57 -27.55 4.28
N MET A 78 -1.83 -26.70 3.56
CA MET A 78 -1.87 -25.25 3.80
C MET A 78 -3.25 -24.68 3.50
N VAL A 79 -3.79 -23.96 4.47
CA VAL A 79 -5.03 -23.19 4.38
C VAL A 79 -4.70 -21.71 4.50
N PHE A 80 -5.14 -20.93 3.53
CA PHE A 80 -5.00 -19.48 3.52
C PHE A 80 -6.38 -18.86 3.75
N THR A 81 -6.49 -18.04 4.78
CA THR A 81 -7.69 -17.27 5.07
C THR A 81 -7.49 -15.86 4.53
N TYR A 82 -8.33 -15.46 3.57
CA TYR A 82 -8.33 -14.12 3.01
C TYR A 82 -9.57 -13.35 3.43
N ARG A 83 -9.40 -12.04 3.64
CA ARG A 83 -10.49 -11.10 3.81
C ARG A 83 -10.72 -10.34 2.51
N LEU A 84 -11.95 -10.34 2.02
CA LEU A 84 -12.39 -9.52 0.90
C LEU A 84 -12.75 -8.13 1.42
N HIS A 85 -12.13 -7.10 0.87
CA HIS A 85 -12.63 -5.75 1.02
C HIS A 85 -13.80 -5.56 0.04
N ARG A 86 -15.01 -5.46 0.58
CA ARG A 86 -16.24 -5.19 -0.18
C ARG A 86 -16.23 -3.78 -0.78
N ASP A 87 -15.35 -2.92 -0.27
CA ASP A 87 -15.12 -1.58 -0.78
C ASP A 87 -14.57 -1.71 -2.19
N ALA A 88 -15.51 -1.62 -3.13
CA ALA A 88 -15.28 -1.53 -4.54
C ALA A 88 -14.11 -0.58 -4.79
N LYS A 89 -13.00 -1.13 -5.27
CA LYS A 89 -12.09 -0.36 -6.10
C LYS A 89 -12.80 -0.09 -7.43
N SER A 90 -13.75 0.84 -7.40
CA SER A 90 -13.84 1.91 -8.38
C SER A 90 -12.74 2.97 -8.16
N SER A 91 -11.63 2.62 -7.50
CA SER A 91 -10.45 3.48 -7.40
C SER A 91 -9.17 2.66 -7.28
N THR A 92 -8.21 2.99 -8.16
CA THR A 92 -6.82 2.49 -8.23
C THR A 92 -6.59 1.30 -9.16
N SER A 93 -7.03 1.53 -10.40
CA SER A 93 -6.25 1.17 -11.58
C SER A 93 -4.76 1.54 -11.41
N ARG A 94 -3.89 0.54 -11.58
CA ARG A 94 -2.63 0.59 -12.34
C ARG A 94 -1.71 1.80 -12.10
N ASN A 95 -0.57 1.53 -11.45
CA ASN A 95 0.72 2.10 -11.88
C ASN A 95 0.99 1.65 -13.33
N GLY A 96 0.35 2.33 -14.27
CA GLY A 96 0.75 2.47 -15.65
C GLY A 96 0.92 3.95 -15.88
N HIS A 97 2.16 4.42 -15.90
CA HIS A 97 2.49 5.78 -16.31
C HIS A 97 2.03 5.97 -17.75
N SER A 98 0.96 6.73 -17.98
CA SER A 98 0.73 7.50 -19.20
C SER A 98 -0.51 8.38 -19.04
N GLY A 99 -0.30 9.69 -18.94
CA GLY A 99 -1.28 10.71 -19.31
C GLY A 99 -2.28 11.17 -18.24
N SER A 100 -2.00 12.34 -17.65
CA SER A 100 -2.96 13.43 -17.39
C SER A 100 -4.29 13.11 -16.69
N ASP A 101 -4.33 13.22 -15.35
CA ASP A 101 -5.31 14.07 -14.64
C ASP A 101 -4.87 14.24 -13.17
N SER A 102 -4.35 15.43 -12.86
CA SER A 102 -3.65 15.73 -11.61
C SER A 102 -4.63 15.94 -10.45
N GLN A 103 -5.06 14.87 -9.78
CA GLN A 103 -5.53 15.00 -8.40
C GLN A 103 -4.31 15.22 -7.51
N PRO A 104 -4.13 16.41 -6.90
CA PRO A 104 -2.98 16.69 -6.07
C PRO A 104 -3.00 15.73 -4.87
N SER A 105 -1.84 15.16 -4.55
CA SER A 105 -1.69 14.38 -3.32
C SER A 105 -2.15 15.19 -2.11
N LEU A 106 -2.64 14.53 -1.05
CA LEU A 106 -3.12 15.21 0.18
C LEU A 106 -2.08 16.18 0.78
N LEU A 107 -0.79 15.95 0.50
CA LEU A 107 0.28 16.86 0.87
C LEU A 107 0.37 18.09 -0.03
N LEU A 108 0.10 17.92 -1.33
CA LEU A 108 0.09 19.02 -2.29
C LEU A 108 -1.15 19.91 -2.13
N SER A 109 -2.28 19.38 -1.64
CA SER A 109 -3.45 20.20 -1.25
C SER A 109 -3.17 21.13 -0.05
N LEU A 110 -2.15 20.84 0.75
CA LEU A 110 -1.72 21.70 1.85
C LEU A 110 -0.85 22.89 1.38
N ARG A 111 -0.46 22.92 0.10
CA ARG A 111 0.39 23.98 -0.45
C ARG A 111 -0.32 25.33 -0.34
N GLY A 112 0.31 26.25 0.39
CA GLY A 112 -0.20 27.62 0.55
C GLY A 112 -1.02 27.87 1.81
N ALA A 113 -1.22 26.88 2.69
CA ALA A 113 -1.93 27.05 3.97
C ALA A 113 -1.36 28.19 4.85
N GLY A 114 -0.06 28.50 4.74
CA GLY A 114 0.57 29.61 5.46
C GLY A 114 0.62 30.95 4.72
N LYS A 115 0.10 31.05 3.48
CA LYS A 115 0.32 32.21 2.59
C LYS A 115 -0.15 33.53 3.21
N GLU A 116 -1.33 33.53 3.83
CA GLU A 116 -1.91 34.75 4.40
C GLU A 116 -1.16 35.23 5.64
N LEU A 117 -0.68 34.30 6.48
CA LEU A 117 0.14 34.62 7.65
C LEU A 117 1.46 35.24 7.24
N PHE A 118 2.16 34.61 6.28
CA PHE A 118 3.40 35.17 5.75
C PHE A 118 3.19 36.50 5.03
N ALA A 119 2.06 36.70 4.34
CA ALA A 119 1.74 37.98 3.73
C ALA A 119 1.56 39.10 4.78
N LYS A 120 0.86 38.83 5.90
CA LYS A 120 0.69 39.78 7.00
C LYS A 120 2.01 40.14 7.71
N LEU A 121 2.94 39.19 7.77
CA LEU A 121 4.28 39.36 8.38
C LEU A 121 5.32 40.00 7.42
N GLY A 122 4.88 40.52 6.27
CA GLY A 122 5.78 41.15 5.31
C GLY A 122 6.58 40.17 4.43
N GLY A 123 6.19 38.90 4.38
CA GLY A 123 6.85 37.83 3.62
C GLY A 123 7.80 36.99 4.47
N GLY A 124 8.02 35.74 4.06
CA GLY A 124 8.92 34.81 4.77
C GLY A 124 10.36 35.31 4.87
N GLU A 125 10.85 36.00 3.83
CA GLU A 125 12.20 36.57 3.79
C GLU A 125 12.40 37.69 4.83
N THR A 126 11.39 38.54 5.04
CA THR A 126 11.44 39.63 6.02
C THR A 126 11.55 39.09 7.44
N LEU A 127 10.78 38.04 7.75
CA LEU A 127 10.86 37.35 9.04
C LEU A 127 12.24 36.73 9.25
N LEU A 128 12.77 36.03 8.23
CA LEU A 128 14.12 35.45 8.26
C LEU A 128 15.20 36.52 8.47
N GLN A 129 15.05 37.69 7.85
CA GLN A 129 16.00 38.79 7.95
C GLN A 129 15.93 39.50 9.31
N GLU A 130 14.75 39.64 9.90
CA GLU A 130 14.56 40.15 11.26
C GLU A 130 15.16 39.22 12.31
N GLU A 131 14.88 37.91 12.21
CA GLU A 131 15.46 36.91 13.12
C GLU A 131 16.99 36.86 13.00
N ARG A 132 17.54 36.90 11.78
CA ARG A 132 18.99 36.97 11.56
C ARG A 132 19.60 38.25 12.13
N ARG A 133 18.92 39.39 11.99
CA ARG A 133 19.37 40.67 12.58
C ARG A 133 19.37 40.57 14.10
N ARG A 134 18.32 40.02 14.71
CA ARG A 134 18.21 39.83 16.16
C ARG A 134 19.33 38.97 16.72
N TRP A 135 19.61 37.82 16.10
CA TRP A 135 20.72 36.96 16.50
C TRP A 135 22.08 37.67 16.40
N ASN A 136 22.32 38.41 15.32
CA ASN A 136 23.56 39.17 15.18
C ASN A 136 23.70 40.32 16.20
N THR A 137 22.60 40.92 16.66
CA THR A 137 22.62 41.96 17.70
C THR A 137 22.79 41.41 19.11
N ASP A 138 22.28 40.19 19.39
CA ASP A 138 22.46 39.52 20.69
C ASP A 138 23.90 39.01 20.87
N THR A 139 24.63 38.84 19.78
CA THR A 139 26.06 38.44 19.79
C THR A 139 27.00 39.65 19.89
N ALA A 140 26.52 40.84 20.29
CA ALA A 140 27.39 41.98 20.56
C ALA A 140 28.21 41.72 21.85
N PRO A 141 29.55 41.80 21.83
CA PRO A 141 30.35 41.54 23.02
C PRO A 141 30.01 42.57 24.10
N LEU A 142 29.71 42.10 25.31
CA LEU A 142 29.63 42.90 26.52
C LEU A 142 30.86 43.81 26.58
N SER A 143 30.66 45.11 26.38
CA SER A 143 31.73 46.11 26.47
C SER A 143 32.37 45.98 27.85
N ARG A 144 33.59 45.44 27.90
CA ARG A 144 34.41 45.39 29.12
C ARG A 144 34.63 46.84 29.55
N ARG A 145 33.87 47.27 30.56
CA ARG A 145 34.14 48.51 31.29
C ARG A 145 35.57 48.41 31.82
N LYS A 146 36.48 49.23 31.28
CA LYS A 146 37.82 49.43 31.84
C LYS A 146 37.66 50.08 33.21
N ALA A 147 38.17 49.42 34.24
CA ALA A 147 38.50 50.00 35.53
C ALA A 147 39.88 50.66 35.46
#